data_AF-A0A7U7GEC4-F1
#
_entry.id   AF-A0A7U7GEC4-F1
#
_cell.length_a   1.000
_cell.length_b   1.000
_cell.length_c   1.000
_cell.angle_alpha   90.00
_cell.angle_beta   90.00
_cell.angle_gamma   90.00
#
_symmetry.space_group_name_H-M   'P 1'
#
loop_
_entity.id
_entity.type
_entity.pdbx_description
1 polymer ?
#
loop_
_entity_poly.entity_id
_entity_poly.type
_entity_poly.pdbx_seq_one_letter_code
_entity_poly.pdbx_strand_id
1 'polypeptide(L)' 'MVMLRNQGYEVMVRPSRWQLGSEQAMLQTTLLESWVSAALEIAPEAADELANWQSQRRRWIEYGQSRLQVGHRDL' A
#
# COMPACT_ATOMS: atom_id res chain seq x y z
N MET A 1 5.69 16.17 11.22
CA MET A 1 6.96 16.13 11.99
C MET A 1 7.23 17.40 12.78
N VAL A 2 7.00 18.61 12.23
CA VAL A 2 7.26 19.88 12.94
C VAL A 2 6.39 20.04 14.20
N MET A 3 5.12 19.61 14.18
CA MET A 3 4.23 19.71 15.35
C MET A 3 4.72 18.93 16.57
N LEU A 4 5.14 17.66 16.44
CA LEU A 4 5.62 16.85 17.57
C LEU A 4 6.94 17.38 18.15
N ARG A 5 7.87 17.79 17.26
CA ARG A 5 9.14 18.41 17.66
C ARG A 5 8.92 19.75 18.37
N ASN A 6 7.96 20.55 17.90
CA ASN A 6 7.59 21.83 18.53
C ASN A 6 6.92 21.65 19.90
N GLN A 7 6.44 20.44 20.22
CA GLN A 7 5.95 20.09 21.56
C GLN A 7 7.06 19.50 22.46
N GLY A 8 8.33 19.53 22.01
CA GLY A 8 9.48 19.07 22.80
C GLY A 8 9.81 17.59 22.67
N TYR A 9 9.13 16.83 21.81
CA TYR A 9 9.42 15.42 21.60
C TYR A 9 10.63 15.20 20.67
N GLU A 10 11.50 14.27 21.04
CA GLU A 10 12.52 13.73 20.15
C GLU A 10 11.86 12.73 19.18
N VAL A 11 11.84 13.05 17.88
CA VAL A 11 11.19 12.24 16.84
C VAL A 11 12.24 11.54 15.99
N MET A 12 12.25 10.20 15.98
CA MET A 12 13.19 9.41 15.20
C MET A 12 12.50 8.76 14.01
N VAL A 13 12.93 9.11 12.81
CA VAL A 13 12.34 8.59 11.57
C VAL A 13 13.25 7.51 11.01
N ARG A 14 12.73 6.30 10.80
CA ARG A 14 13.49 5.20 10.19
C ARG A 14 12.77 4.66 8.96
N PRO A 15 13.50 4.33 7.86
CA PRO A 15 12.91 3.58 6.77
C PRO A 15 12.39 2.24 7.27
N SER A 16 11.11 1.98 7.06
CA SER A 16 10.43 0.75 7.41
C SER A 16 9.85 0.21 6.12
N ARG A 17 10.65 -0.54 5.37
CA ARG A 17 10.14 -1.14 4.14
C ARG A 17 9.32 -2.36 4.52
N TRP A 18 8.03 -2.30 4.22
CA TRP A 18 7.18 -3.46 4.36
C TRP A 18 7.49 -4.43 3.23
N GLN A 19 7.78 -5.67 3.58
CA GLN A 19 8.00 -6.78 2.66
C GLN A 19 6.88 -7.77 2.89
N LEU A 20 5.90 -7.80 1.99
CA LEU A 20 4.70 -8.61 2.12
C LEU A 20 4.82 -9.82 1.20
N GLY A 21 4.86 -11.00 1.83
CA GLY A 21 4.78 -12.31 1.20
C GLY A 21 3.35 -12.86 1.21
N SER A 22 3.22 -14.10 0.75
CA SER A 22 1.93 -14.82 0.73
C SER A 22 1.28 -14.92 2.11
N GLU A 23 2.07 -14.98 3.18
CA GLU A 23 1.59 -14.99 4.56
C GLU A 23 0.80 -13.72 4.93
N GLN A 24 1.06 -12.61 4.25
CA GLN A 24 0.37 -11.34 4.46
C GLN A 24 -0.69 -11.07 3.37
N ALA A 25 -1.31 -12.12 2.81
CA ALA A 25 -2.30 -12.00 1.73
C ALA A 25 -3.44 -11.03 2.06
N MET A 26 -3.98 -11.09 3.28
CA MET A 26 -5.05 -10.18 3.73
C MET A 26 -4.60 -8.71 3.68
N LEU A 27 -3.41 -8.40 4.18
CA LEU A 27 -2.86 -7.04 4.13
C LEU A 27 -2.58 -6.59 2.68
N GLN A 28 -2.11 -7.49 1.82
CA GLN A 28 -1.94 -7.19 0.39
C GLN A 28 -3.28 -6.85 -0.27
N THR A 29 -4.36 -7.57 0.04
CA THR A 29 -5.70 -7.30 -0.49
C THR A 29 -6.22 -5.94 -0.04
N THR A 30 -6.11 -5.62 1.25
CA THR A 30 -6.55 -4.32 1.78
C THR A 30 -5.79 -3.16 1.13
N LEU A 31 -4.47 -3.30 0.94
CA LEU A 31 -3.66 -2.29 0.25
C LEU A 31 -4.06 -2.15 -1.23
N LEU A 32 -4.28 -3.27 -1.92
CA LEU A 32 -4.73 -3.28 -3.30
C LEU A 32 -6.06 -2.51 -3.47
N GLU A 33 -7.05 -2.82 -2.64
CA GLU A 33 -8.37 -2.16 -2.66
C GLU A 33 -8.27 -0.67 -2.36
N SER A 34 -7.51 -0.30 -1.32
CA SER A 34 -7.32 1.09 -0.92
C SER A 34 -6.64 1.91 -2.03
N TRP A 35 -5.64 1.35 -2.71
CA TRP A 35 -4.96 2.02 -3.81
C TRP A 35 -5.82 2.18 -5.05
N VAL A 36 -6.63 1.17 -5.41
CA VAL A 36 -7.56 1.29 -6.54
C VAL A 36 -8.58 2.38 -6.26
N SER A 37 -9.14 2.43 -5.04
CA SER A 37 -10.07 3.49 -4.64
C SER A 37 -9.44 4.88 -4.81
N ALA A 38 -8.27 5.10 -4.22
CA ALA A 38 -7.58 6.39 -4.29
C ALA A 38 -7.18 6.77 -5.73
N ALA A 39 -6.78 5.80 -6.56
CA ALA A 39 -6.43 6.06 -7.95
C ALA A 39 -7.65 6.48 -8.77
N LEU A 40 -8.81 5.85 -8.56
CA LEU A 40 -10.06 6.20 -9.24
C LEU A 40 -10.59 7.57 -8.81
N GLU A 41 -10.36 7.98 -7.56
CA GLU A 41 -10.69 9.33 -7.10
C GLU A 41 -9.87 10.41 -7.83
N ILE A 42 -8.64 10.10 -8.24
CA ILE A 42 -7.73 11.02 -8.93
C ILE A 42 -7.94 11.00 -10.45
N ALA A 43 -8.13 9.82 -11.03
CA ALA A 43 -8.22 9.60 -12.47
C ALA A 43 -9.33 8.57 -12.80
N PRO A 44 -10.61 8.99 -12.79
CA PRO A 44 -11.73 8.11 -13.10
C PRO A 44 -11.66 7.48 -14.50
N GLU A 45 -11.03 8.16 -15.45
CA GLU A 45 -10.86 7.68 -16.83
C GLU A 45 -10.02 6.41 -16.94
N ALA A 46 -9.20 6.10 -15.93
CA ALA A 46 -8.38 4.89 -15.88
C ALA A 46 -9.14 3.66 -15.36
N ALA A 47 -10.47 3.74 -15.17
CA ALA A 47 -11.25 2.70 -14.52
C ALA A 47 -11.11 1.30 -15.14
N ASP A 48 -11.18 1.20 -16.46
CA ASP A 48 -11.09 -0.09 -17.15
C ASP A 48 -9.68 -0.71 -17.03
N GLU A 49 -8.64 0.11 -17.14
CA GLU A 49 -7.25 -0.33 -16.98
C GLU A 49 -6.98 -0.79 -15.54
N LEU A 50 -7.45 -0.01 -14.55
CA LEU A 50 -7.32 -0.33 -13.13
C LEU A 50 -8.10 -1.58 -12.74
N ALA A 51 -9.29 -1.80 -13.31
CA ALA A 51 -10.08 -3.01 -13.06
C ALA A 51 -9.36 -4.27 -13.55
N ASN A 52 -8.77 -4.22 -14.75
CA ASN A 52 -7.98 -5.34 -15.28
C ASN A 52 -6.74 -5.61 -14.41
N TRP A 53 -6.02 -4.55 -14.03
CA TRP A 53 -4.86 -4.65 -13.15
C TRP A 53 -5.23 -5.23 -11.77
N GLN A 54 -6.30 -4.74 -11.15
CA GLN A 54 -6.79 -5.22 -9.86
C GLN A 54 -7.13 -6.71 -9.92
N SER A 55 -7.85 -7.13 -10.96
CA SER A 55 -8.23 -8.53 -11.17
C SER A 55 -7.03 -9.47 -11.31
N GLN A 56 -6.03 -9.07 -12.11
CA GLN A 56 -4.78 -9.84 -12.24
C GLN A 56 -4.04 -9.94 -10.91
N ARG A 57 -3.93 -8.82 -10.20
CA ARG A 57 -3.19 -8.77 -8.95
C ARG A 57 -3.86 -9.56 -7.83
N ARG A 58 -5.20 -9.52 -7.76
CA ARG A 58 -5.98 -10.32 -6.81
C ARG A 58 -5.73 -11.83 -7.01
N ARG A 59 -5.72 -12.30 -8.26
CA ARG A 59 -5.37 -13.70 -8.57
C ARG A 59 -3.99 -14.08 -8.05
N TRP A 60 -2.97 -13.24 -8.23
CA TRP A 60 -1.63 -13.53 -7.70
C TRP A 60 -1.59 -13.58 -6.17
N ILE A 61 -2.38 -12.76 -5.49
CA ILE A 61 -2.52 -12.81 -4.02
C ILE A 61 -3.17 -14.13 -3.60
N GLU A 62 -4.29 -14.50 -4.23
CA GLU A 62 -5.03 -15.73 -3.97
C GLU A 62 -4.18 -16.99 -4.20
N TYR A 63 -3.34 -17.00 -5.24
CA TYR A 63 -2.40 -18.11 -5.52
C TYR A 63 -1.11 -18.07 -4.69
N GLY A 64 -0.95 -17.11 -3.77
CA GLY A 64 0.26 -16.96 -2.95
C GLY A 64 1.52 -16.56 -3.74
N GLN A 65 1.37 -16.12 -4.99
CA GLN A 65 2.46 -15.74 -5.89
C GLN A 65 2.82 -14.25 -5.78
N SER A 66 1.95 -13.44 -5.18
CA SER A 66 2.21 -12.01 -5.01
C SER A 66 3.31 -11.74 -3.99
N ARG A 67 4.19 -10.81 -4.33
CA ARG A 67 5.17 -10.17 -3.45
C ARG A 67 5.04 -8.66 -3.60
N LEU A 68 5.01 -7.95 -2.49
CA LEU A 68 4.84 -6.50 -2.48
C LEU A 68 5.86 -5.86 -1.54
N GLN A 69 6.55 -4.84 -2.04
CA GLN A 69 7.41 -3.98 -1.23
C GLN A 69 6.80 -2.58 -1.17
N VAL A 70 6.51 -2.10 0.05
CA VAL A 70 6.00 -0.73 0.27
C VAL A 70 7.06 0.06 1.04
N GLY A 71 7.49 1.17 0.46
CA GLY A 71 8.36 2.11 1.17
C GLY A 71 7.55 2.88 2.20
N HIS A 72 7.75 2.59 3.48
CA HIS A 72 7.14 3.34 4.57
C HIS A 72 8.23 4.05 5.40
N ARG A 73 7.86 5.17 6.04
CA ARG A 73 8.69 5.87 7.02
C ARG A 73 7.88 6.00 8.29
N ASP A 74 8.29 5.24 9.30
CA ASP A 74 7.68 5.32 10.63
C ASP A 74 8.29 6.50 11.43
N LEU A 75 7.52 7.04 12.36
CA LEU A 75 7.86 8.19 13.23
C LEU A 75 8.08 7.76 14.69
#